data_AF-A0A969R5D7-F1
#
_entry.id   AF-A0A969R5D7-F1
#
_cell.length_a   1.000
_cell.length_b   1.000
_cell.length_c   1.000
_cell.angle_alpha   90.00
_cell.angle_beta   90.00
_cell.angle_gamma   90.00
#
_symmetry.space_group_name_H-M   'P 1'
#
loop_
_entity.id
_entity.type
_entity.pdbx_description
1 polymer ?
#
loop_
_entity_poly.entity_id
_entity_poly.type
_entity_poly.pdbx_seq_one_letter_code
_entity_poly.pdbx_strand_id
1 'polypeptide(L)'
;MTDLNLIASAPQTHSADVLDPFRIIDDMVDLRIQMAQLEQQIRELQPLFFTACFMLNQAKIDRSRAIISRKLTPAQWTYTAEILDQEVLFKQLRKQFQQDHEPSGGRDTTWLIRLLFTQLVGSPH
;
A
#
# COMPACT_ATOMS: atom_id res chain seq x y z
N MET A 1 26.64 -65.04 7.57
CA MET A 1 25.22 -65.29 7.25
C MET A 1 24.53 -63.95 7.23
N THR A 2 24.35 -63.46 6.02
CA THR A 2 23.71 -62.21 5.64
C THR A 2 22.21 -62.45 5.61
N ASP A 3 21.41 -61.59 6.25
CA ASP A 3 20.02 -61.39 5.83
C ASP A 3 19.68 -59.90 5.99
N LEU A 4 19.84 -59.20 4.86
CA LEU A 4 19.19 -57.93 4.59
C LEU A 4 17.69 -58.20 4.46
N ASN A 5 16.88 -57.74 5.40
CA ASN A 5 15.45 -57.61 5.17
C ASN A 5 15.11 -56.16 4.81
N LEU A 6 15.36 -55.88 3.53
CA LEU A 6 14.91 -54.69 2.82
C LEU A 6 13.42 -54.87 2.50
N ILE A 7 12.53 -54.50 3.42
CA ILE A 7 11.11 -54.35 3.09
C ILE A 7 10.97 -52.95 2.48
N ALA A 8 11.09 -52.93 1.16
CA ALA A 8 10.65 -51.83 0.33
C ALA A 8 9.15 -51.64 0.49
N SER A 9 8.74 -50.74 1.39
CA SER A 9 7.39 -50.22 1.42
C SER A 9 7.19 -49.38 0.16
N ALA A 10 6.52 -49.98 -0.83
CA ALA A 10 6.05 -49.28 -2.01
C ALA A 10 5.21 -48.06 -1.62
N PRO A 11 5.31 -46.92 -2.33
CA PRO A 11 4.41 -45.81 -2.12
C PRO A 11 3.02 -46.24 -2.59
N GLN A 12 2.13 -46.56 -1.64
CA GLN A 12 0.72 -46.71 -1.96
C GLN A 12 0.20 -45.33 -2.33
N THR A 13 -0.01 -45.14 -3.63
CA THR A 13 -0.79 -44.07 -4.25
C THR A 13 -2.18 -44.03 -3.63
N HIS A 14 -2.37 -43.17 -2.62
CA HIS A 14 -3.70 -42.74 -2.15
C HIS A 14 -4.27 -41.74 -3.16
N SER A 15 -4.71 -42.24 -4.32
CA SER A 15 -5.30 -41.43 -5.39
C SER A 15 -6.84 -41.38 -5.33
N ALA A 16 -7.47 -41.78 -4.23
CA ALA A 16 -8.93 -41.80 -4.06
C ALA A 16 -9.46 -40.94 -2.89
N ASP A 17 -8.60 -40.21 -2.20
CA ASP A 17 -8.89 -39.53 -0.91
C ASP A 17 -8.75 -38.00 -0.99
N VAL A 18 -8.48 -37.46 -2.19
CA VAL A 18 -8.23 -36.02 -2.42
C VAL A 18 -9.53 -35.22 -2.60
N LEU A 19 -10.67 -35.90 -2.63
CA LEU A 19 -11.98 -35.29 -2.93
C LEU A 19 -13.02 -35.51 -1.82
N ASP A 20 -12.64 -35.97 -0.63
CA ASP A 20 -13.56 -35.97 0.51
C ASP A 20 -13.86 -34.52 0.91
N PRO A 21 -15.11 -34.04 0.74
CA PRO A 21 -15.44 -32.65 1.03
C PRO A 21 -15.19 -32.27 2.48
N PHE A 22 -15.35 -33.21 3.43
CA PHE A 22 -15.11 -32.94 4.85
C PHE A 22 -13.63 -32.76 5.13
N ARG A 23 -12.78 -33.62 4.58
CA ARG A 23 -11.33 -33.48 4.68
C ARG A 23 -10.83 -32.15 4.11
N ILE A 24 -11.35 -31.70 2.97
CA ILE A 24 -10.99 -30.40 2.39
C ILE A 24 -11.41 -29.24 3.32
N ILE A 25 -12.59 -29.35 3.94
CA ILE A 25 -13.06 -28.35 4.92
C ILE A 25 -12.12 -28.32 6.13
N ASP A 26 -11.77 -29.48 6.68
CA ASP A 26 -10.89 -29.58 7.85
C ASP A 26 -9.48 -29.05 7.54
N ASP A 27 -8.90 -29.42 6.39
CA ASP A 27 -7.62 -28.89 5.91
C ASP A 27 -7.66 -27.35 5.80
N MET A 28 -8.76 -26.80 5.28
CA MET A 28 -8.96 -25.34 5.19
C MET A 28 -9.06 -24.67 6.56
N VAL A 29 -9.73 -25.30 7.53
CA VAL A 29 -9.83 -24.79 8.91
C VAL A 29 -8.45 -24.79 9.56
N ASP A 30 -7.69 -25.89 9.43
CA ASP A 30 -6.35 -26.01 9.98
C ASP A 30 -5.40 -24.96 9.39
N LEU A 31 -5.44 -24.76 8.08
CA LEU A 31 -4.65 -23.70 7.41
C LEU A 31 -5.02 -22.31 7.91
N ARG A 32 -6.32 -22.03 8.17
CA ARG A 32 -6.76 -20.75 8.73
C ARG A 32 -6.25 -20.55 10.15
N ILE A 33 -6.23 -21.59 10.97
CA ILE A 33 -5.65 -21.55 12.33
C ILE A 33 -4.15 -21.27 12.25
N GLN A 34 -3.42 -21.98 11.39
CA GLN A 34 -1.98 -21.77 11.19
C GLN A 34 -1.69 -20.34 10.69
N MET A 35 -2.50 -19.83 9.77
CA MET A 35 -2.38 -18.45 9.29
C MET A 35 -2.58 -17.44 10.43
N ALA A 36 -3.61 -17.62 11.26
CA ALA A 36 -3.86 -16.75 12.41
C ALA A 36 -2.71 -16.78 13.44
N GLN A 37 -2.12 -17.96 13.66
CA GLN A 37 -0.94 -18.11 14.53
C GLN A 37 0.28 -17.40 13.95
N LEU A 38 0.55 -17.54 12.66
CA LEU A 38 1.65 -16.85 11.98
C LEU A 38 1.45 -15.32 12.00
N GLU A 39 0.23 -14.85 11.73
CA GLU A 39 -0.11 -13.43 11.84
C GLU A 39 0.15 -12.89 13.25
N GLN A 40 -0.19 -13.68 14.28
CA GLN A 40 0.06 -13.30 15.67
C GLN A 40 1.57 -13.22 15.96
N GLN A 41 2.35 -14.21 15.54
CA GLN A 41 3.81 -14.19 15.69
C GLN A 41 4.46 -13.00 14.96
N ILE A 42 3.97 -12.65 13.76
CA ILE A 42 4.42 -11.47 13.03
C ILE A 42 4.12 -10.19 13.81
N ARG A 43 2.90 -10.07 14.37
CA ARG A 43 2.52 -8.92 15.21
C ARG A 43 3.41 -8.79 16.45
N GLU A 44 3.75 -9.90 17.09
CA GLU A 44 4.65 -9.92 18.26
C GLU A 44 6.08 -9.53 17.89
N LEU A 45 6.57 -9.92 16.71
CA LEU A 45 7.90 -9.55 16.23
C LEU A 45 7.99 -8.11 15.71
N GLN A 46 6.85 -7.50 15.35
CA GLN A 46 6.80 -6.20 14.69
C GLN A 46 7.54 -5.08 15.46
N PRO A 47 7.40 -4.92 16.80
CA PRO A 47 8.14 -3.90 17.54
C PRO A 47 9.65 -4.11 17.47
N LEU A 48 10.11 -5.36 17.66
CA LEU A 48 11.53 -5.71 17.59
C LEU A 48 12.09 -5.50 16.18
N PHE A 49 11.32 -5.82 15.15
CA PHE A 49 11.68 -5.55 13.76
C PHE A 49 11.87 -4.05 13.50
N PHE A 50 10.96 -3.21 13.97
CA PHE A 50 11.11 -1.76 13.84
C PHE A 50 12.30 -1.22 14.62
N THR A 51 12.52 -1.68 15.85
CA THR A 51 13.71 -1.32 16.64
C THR A 51 14.99 -1.69 15.91
N ALA A 52 15.07 -2.90 15.34
CA ALA A 52 16.24 -3.34 14.58
C ALA A 52 16.46 -2.49 13.33
N CYS A 53 15.41 -2.20 12.56
CA CYS A 53 15.51 -1.33 11.39
C CYS A 53 15.96 0.09 11.76
N PHE A 54 15.46 0.62 12.87
CA PHE A 54 15.84 1.93 13.39
C PHE A 54 17.31 1.95 13.82
N MET A 55 17.77 0.95 14.58
CA MET A 55 19.17 0.83 15.03
C MET A 55 20.17 0.74 13.87
N LEU A 56 19.80 0.06 12.79
CA LEU A 56 20.64 -0.03 11.60
C LEU A 56 20.76 1.31 10.86
N ASN A 57 19.76 2.20 11.02
CA ASN A 57 19.71 3.55 10.47
C ASN A 57 20.12 3.64 8.97
N GLN A 58 19.73 2.64 8.19
CA GLN A 58 20.00 2.57 6.75
C GLN A 58 18.71 2.89 5.99
N ALA A 59 18.84 3.64 4.89
CA ALA A 59 17.70 3.90 4.01
C ALA A 59 17.20 2.63 3.30
N LYS A 60 18.09 1.66 3.10
CA LYS A 60 17.84 0.36 2.47
C LYS A 60 18.65 -0.71 3.18
N ILE A 61 18.02 -1.79 3.61
CA ILE A 61 18.63 -2.97 4.21
C ILE A 61 18.44 -4.13 3.25
N ASP A 62 19.54 -4.70 2.77
CA ASP A 62 19.54 -5.85 1.86
C ASP A 62 19.74 -7.16 2.65
N ARG A 63 18.87 -8.14 2.41
CA ARG A 63 18.90 -9.48 3.01
C ARG A 63 18.70 -10.51 1.91
N SER A 64 19.21 -11.72 2.10
CA SER A 64 19.18 -12.79 1.09
C SER A 64 17.79 -13.13 0.53
N ARG A 65 16.71 -12.78 1.25
CA ARG A 65 15.33 -13.06 0.87
C ARG A 65 14.45 -11.82 0.70
N ALA A 66 14.95 -10.62 1.00
CA ALA A 66 14.14 -9.40 0.99
C ALA A 66 14.98 -8.11 1.01
N ILE A 67 14.44 -7.06 0.41
CA ILE A 67 14.96 -5.70 0.54
C ILE A 67 13.98 -4.91 1.41
N ILE A 68 14.48 -4.29 2.47
CA ILE A 68 13.69 -3.44 3.37
C ILE A 68 14.08 -1.98 3.09
N SER A 69 13.13 -1.16 2.67
CA SER A 69 13.36 0.26 2.39
C SER A 69 12.58 1.15 3.34
N ARG A 70 13.21 2.20 3.86
CA ARG A 70 12.52 3.24 4.63
C ARG A 70 11.79 4.18 3.68
N LYS A 71 10.45 4.20 3.77
CA LYS A 71 9.62 5.23 3.13
C LYS A 71 9.13 6.20 4.20
N LEU A 72 9.41 7.48 4.02
CA LEU A 72 8.72 8.53 4.77
C LEU A 72 7.39 8.78 4.06
N THR A 73 6.32 8.18 4.57
CA THR A 73 4.98 8.62 4.23
C THR A 73 4.74 9.94 4.97
N PRO A 74 4.19 11.00 4.33
CA PRO A 74 3.69 12.14 5.06
C PRO A 74 2.80 11.59 6.18
N ALA A 75 3.04 12.00 7.42
CA ALA A 75 2.19 11.60 8.52
C ALA A 75 0.74 11.93 8.12
N GLN A 76 -0.13 10.93 8.03
CA GLN A 76 -1.54 11.20 8.17
C GLN A 76 -1.68 11.68 9.59
N TRP A 77 -1.75 13.00 9.76
CA TRP A 77 -2.10 13.60 11.02
C TRP A 77 -3.50 13.07 11.35
N THR A 78 -3.60 12.16 12.32
CA THR A 78 -4.88 11.80 12.93
C THR A 78 -5.33 13.00 13.75
N TYR A 79 -5.91 13.97 13.05
CA TYR A 79 -6.55 15.13 13.67
C TYR A 79 -7.78 14.65 14.44
N THR A 80 -8.03 15.23 15.61
CA THR A 80 -9.28 15.01 16.34
C THR A 80 -10.45 15.53 15.51
N ALA A 81 -11.66 14.99 15.74
CA ALA A 81 -12.87 15.43 15.03
C ALA A 81 -13.07 16.95 15.11
N GLU A 82 -12.74 17.54 16.26
CA GLU A 82 -12.78 18.98 16.52
C GLU A 82 -11.89 19.80 15.56
N ILE A 83 -10.68 19.31 15.25
CA ILE A 83 -9.77 20.00 14.31
C ILE A 83 -10.29 19.93 12.89
N LEU A 84 -10.90 18.79 12.51
CA LEU A 84 -11.52 18.64 11.19
C LEU A 84 -12.75 19.54 11.05
N ASP A 85 -13.57 19.66 12.10
CA ASP A 85 -14.74 20.55 12.12
C ASP A 85 -14.31 22.02 12.04
N GLN A 86 -13.24 22.40 12.74
CA GLN A 86 -12.64 23.73 12.63
C GLN A 86 -12.15 24.02 11.21
N GLU A 87 -11.50 23.06 10.54
CA GLU A 87 -11.05 23.22 9.16
C GLU A 87 -12.22 23.47 8.20
N VAL A 88 -13.32 22.73 8.37
CA VAL A 88 -14.56 22.92 7.59
C VAL A 88 -15.13 24.33 7.84
N LEU A 89 -15.19 24.75 9.10
CA LEU A 89 -15.66 26.08 9.46
C LEU A 89 -14.80 27.19 8.84
N PHE A 90 -13.47 27.07 8.89
CA PHE A 90 -12.57 28.05 8.27
C PHE A 90 -12.72 28.11 6.74
N LYS A 91 -12.93 26.96 6.08
CA LYS A 91 -13.21 26.92 4.64
C LYS A 91 -14.52 27.63 4.30
N GLN A 92 -15.56 27.44 5.11
CA GLN A 92 -16.84 28.12 4.94
C GLN A 92 -16.72 29.63 5.15
N LEU A 93 -16.08 30.07 6.24
CA LEU A 93 -15.84 31.48 6.53
C LEU A 93 -15.00 32.16 5.46
N ARG A 94 -13.98 31.48 4.92
CA ARG A 94 -13.17 32.00 3.82
C ARG A 94 -14.00 32.18 2.54
N LYS A 95 -14.85 31.21 2.23
CA LYS A 95 -15.75 31.31 1.06
C LYS A 95 -16.76 32.44 1.24
N GLN A 96 -17.34 32.57 2.43
CA GLN A 96 -18.26 33.64 2.77
C GLN A 96 -17.57 35.00 2.64
N PHE A 97 -16.38 35.16 3.22
CA PHE A 97 -15.58 36.37 3.07
C PHE A 97 -15.25 36.67 1.60
N GLN A 98 -14.89 35.66 0.80
CA GLN A 98 -14.67 35.85 -0.63
C GLN A 98 -15.94 36.31 -1.34
N GLN A 99 -17.11 35.78 -1.01
CA GLN A 99 -18.39 36.20 -1.62
C GLN A 99 -18.80 37.61 -1.19
N ASP A 100 -18.60 37.96 0.08
CA ASP A 100 -18.99 39.24 0.66
C ASP A 100 -18.04 40.38 0.26
N HIS A 101 -16.78 40.03 -0.03
CA HIS A 101 -15.72 40.99 -0.35
C HIS A 101 -15.12 40.79 -1.74
N GLU A 102 -15.76 40.00 -2.61
CA GLU A 102 -15.37 39.98 -4.03
C GLU A 102 -15.61 41.39 -4.59
N PRO A 103 -14.56 42.11 -5.03
CA PRO A 103 -14.74 43.43 -5.58
C PRO A 103 -15.46 43.30 -6.92
N SER A 104 -16.78 43.44 -6.89
CA SER A 104 -17.61 43.62 -8.08
C SER A 104 -17.38 44.98 -8.75
N GLY A 105 -16.68 45.91 -8.07
CA GLY A 105 -16.16 47.14 -8.66
C GLY A 105 -14.67 47.03 -8.96
N GLY A 106 -14.30 46.87 -10.23
CA GLY A 106 -12.90 46.99 -10.69
C GLY A 106 -12.34 45.82 -11.50
N ARG A 107 -13.17 45.02 -12.18
CA ARG A 107 -12.65 44.07 -13.18
C ARG A 107 -12.38 44.80 -14.50
N ASP A 108 -11.11 45.03 -14.82
CA ASP A 108 -10.71 45.39 -16.18
C ASP A 108 -10.86 44.17 -17.11
N THR A 109 -11.69 44.33 -18.13
CA THR A 109 -11.89 43.30 -19.15
C THR A 109 -10.69 43.33 -20.11
N THR A 110 -9.75 42.40 -19.93
CA THR A 110 -8.62 42.24 -20.85
C THR A 110 -9.00 41.25 -21.95
N TRP A 111 -9.16 41.76 -23.18
CA TRP A 111 -9.31 40.92 -24.38
C TRP A 111 -7.93 40.46 -24.85
N LEU A 112 -7.71 39.14 -24.87
CA LEU A 112 -6.48 38.53 -25.36
C LEU A 112 -6.67 38.06 -26.80
N ILE A 113 -5.91 38.62 -27.73
CA ILE A 113 -5.77 38.11 -29.10
C ILE A 113 -4.51 37.25 -29.16
N ARG A 114 -4.67 35.95 -29.42
CA ARG A 114 -3.55 35.07 -29.80
C ARG A 114 -3.44 35.06 -31.33
N LEU A 115 -2.36 35.64 -31.85
CA LEU A 115 -1.99 35.50 -33.26
C LEU A 115 -1.29 34.13 -33.43
N LEU A 116 -1.91 33.26 -34.23
CA LEU A 116 -1.28 32.01 -34.65
C LEU A 116 -0.38 32.34 -35.84
N PHE A 117 0.93 32.52 -35.61
CA PHE A 117 1.89 32.59 -36.70
C PHE A 117 2.08 31.19 -37.30
N THR A 118 1.49 30.98 -38.47
CA THR A 118 1.90 29.91 -39.39
C THR A 118 3.27 30.28 -39.95
N GLN A 119 4.33 29.64 -39.44
CA GLN A 119 5.62 29.61 -40.13
C GLN A 119 5.73 28.30 -40.90
N LEU A 120 5.43 28.36 -42.19
CA LEU A 120 6.23 27.65 -43.19
C LEU A 120 6.54 28.65 -44.31
N VAL A 121 7.65 29.33 -44.11
CA VAL A 121 8.38 30.14 -45.10
C VAL A 121 8.78 29.22 -46.25
N GLY A 122 8.60 29.72 -47.47
CA GLY A 122 8.94 29.02 -48.71
C GLY A 122 10.44 28.83 -48.96
N SER A 123 10.69 28.08 -50.03
CA SER A 123 11.97 27.68 -50.64
C SER A 123 13.10 28.71 -50.63
N PRO A 124 14.34 28.21 -50.74
CA PRO A 124 15.08 28.47 -51.98
C PRO A 124 15.85 27.24 -52.49
N HIS A 125 15.47 26.76 -53.67
CA HIS A 125 16.35 26.56 -54.84
C HIS A 125 15.52 26.11 -56.05
#